data_AF-A0A8U0QZV4-F1
#
_entry.id   AF-A0A8U0QZV4-F1
#
_cell.length_a   1.000
_cell.length_b   1.000
_cell.length_c   1.000
_cell.angle_alpha   90.00
_cell.angle_beta   90.00
_cell.angle_gamma   90.00
#
_symmetry.space_group_name_H-M   'P 1'
#
loop_
_entity.id
_entity.type
_entity.pdbx_description
1 polymer ?
#
loop_
_entity_poly.entity_id
_entity_poly.type
_entity_poly.pdbx_seq_one_letter_code
_entity_poly.pdbx_strand_id
1 'polypeptide(L)'
;MVEKYNSSIPELVERLYGCTEREAQHADFILGTVHKSKGLEFDTVVITDDFAKVPCAAHNLPRLSSCSGGDIPDDEWNLLYVAVTRAKSSLVITKNITNILTLAGVRALITGGW
;
A
#
# COMPACT_ATOMS: atom_id res chain seq x y z
N MET A 1 -8.80 -16.91 -9.85
CA MET A 1 -9.01 -15.44 -9.67
C MET A 1 -8.85 -14.63 -10.97
N VAL A 2 -8.36 -15.20 -12.07
CA VAL A 2 -8.24 -14.52 -13.39
C VAL A 2 -9.53 -14.56 -14.23
N GLU A 3 -10.49 -15.43 -13.91
CA GLU A 3 -11.64 -15.69 -14.79
C GLU A 3 -12.76 -14.65 -14.70
N LYS A 4 -12.76 -13.77 -13.69
CA LYS A 4 -13.91 -12.89 -13.41
C LYS A 4 -13.87 -11.53 -14.14
N TYR A 5 -12.74 -11.14 -14.75
CA TYR A 5 -12.55 -9.80 -15.35
C TYR A 5 -11.92 -9.83 -16.76
N ASN A 6 -11.98 -10.98 -17.44
CA ASN A 6 -11.20 -11.29 -18.65
C ASN A 6 -11.38 -10.26 -19.79
N SER A 7 -12.59 -9.76 -20.02
CA SER A 7 -12.87 -8.82 -21.12
C SER A 7 -12.58 -7.35 -20.81
N SER A 8 -12.58 -6.94 -19.53
CA SER A 8 -12.49 -5.52 -19.15
C SER A 8 -11.08 -5.10 -18.74
N ILE A 9 -10.22 -6.03 -18.29
CA ILE A 9 -8.82 -5.71 -17.97
C ILE A 9 -8.08 -5.15 -19.20
N PRO A 10 -8.17 -5.75 -20.40
CA PRO A 10 -7.50 -5.21 -21.58
C PRO A 10 -7.94 -3.78 -21.90
N GLU A 11 -9.25 -3.49 -21.83
CA GLU A 11 -9.81 -2.17 -22.10
C GLU A 11 -9.33 -1.12 -21.07
N LEU A 12 -9.31 -1.48 -19.78
CA LEU A 12 -8.81 -0.60 -18.73
C LEU A 12 -7.31 -0.30 -18.90
N VAL A 13 -6.53 -1.32 -19.28
CA VAL A 13 -5.11 -1.17 -19.56
C VAL A 13 -4.88 -0.26 -20.77
N GLU A 14 -5.66 -0.43 -21.84
CA GLU A 14 -5.58 0.44 -23.02
C GLU A 14 -5.91 1.90 -22.67
N ARG A 15 -6.93 2.12 -21.84
CA ARG A 15 -7.27 3.46 -21.33
C ARG A 15 -6.15 4.07 -20.49
N LEU A 16 -5.48 3.29 -19.63
CA LEU A 16 -4.32 3.77 -18.87
C LEU A 16 -3.18 4.18 -19.81
N TYR A 17 -2.89 3.38 -20.84
CA TYR A 17 -1.87 3.71 -21.83
C TYR A 17 -2.24 4.96 -22.65
N GLY A 18 -3.51 5.15 -22.98
CA GLY A 18 -4.00 6.33 -23.70
C GLY A 18 -3.87 7.64 -22.92
N CYS A 19 -3.77 7.58 -21.59
CA CYS A 19 -3.59 8.73 -20.71
C CYS A 19 -2.20 8.78 -20.05
N THR A 20 -1.25 7.96 -20.51
CA THR A 20 0.09 7.93 -19.91
C THR A 20 0.93 9.10 -20.41
N GLU A 21 1.44 9.88 -19.48
CA GLU A 21 2.41 10.93 -19.75
C GLU A 21 3.85 10.41 -19.65
N ARG A 22 4.74 10.99 -20.48
CA ARG A 22 6.18 10.64 -20.46
C ARG A 22 6.94 11.30 -19.33
N GLU A 23 6.49 12.49 -18.93
CA GLU A 23 7.13 13.31 -17.92
C GLU A 23 6.25 13.35 -16.67
N ALA A 24 6.83 12.99 -15.52
CA ALA A 24 6.12 12.91 -14.24
C ALA A 24 5.47 14.25 -13.83
N GLN A 25 6.04 15.38 -14.27
CA GLN A 25 5.53 16.72 -13.98
C GLN A 25 4.19 17.06 -14.66
N HIS A 26 3.81 16.32 -15.72
CA HIS A 26 2.55 16.52 -16.43
C HIS A 26 1.49 15.47 -16.06
N ALA A 27 1.84 14.48 -15.23
CA ALA A 27 0.93 13.43 -14.82
C ALA A 27 0.15 13.85 -13.56
N ASP A 28 -1.17 13.67 -13.58
CA ASP A 28 -2.00 13.85 -12.37
C ASP A 28 -1.67 12.80 -11.29
N PHE A 29 -1.34 11.58 -11.72
CA PHE A 29 -1.00 10.47 -10.85
C PHE A 29 0.20 9.69 -11.37
N ILE A 30 1.08 9.28 -10.45
CA ILE A 30 2.20 8.38 -10.75
C ILE A 30 1.86 7.01 -10.18
N LEU A 31 1.55 6.07 -11.05
CA LEU A 31 1.29 4.68 -10.68
C LEU A 31 2.57 3.85 -10.88
N GLY A 32 2.97 3.11 -9.86
CA GLY A 32 4.15 2.27 -9.93
C GLY A 32 4.26 1.30 -8.76
N THR A 33 5.22 0.40 -8.85
CA THR A 33 5.53 -0.50 -7.73
C THR A 33 6.38 0.20 -6.69
N VAL A 34 6.31 -0.25 -5.44
CA VAL A 34 7.14 0.26 -4.34
C VAL A 34 8.63 0.22 -4.69
N HIS A 35 9.09 -0.84 -5.34
CA HIS A 35 10.47 -0.96 -5.80
C HIS A 35 10.89 0.19 -6.73
N LYS A 36 10.03 0.60 -7.65
CA LYS A 36 10.29 1.70 -8.59
C LYS A 36 10.32 3.07 -7.91
N SER A 37 9.73 3.19 -6.72
CA SER A 37 9.75 4.42 -5.92
C SER A 37 11.03 4.64 -5.09
N LYS A 38 11.94 3.65 -5.05
CA LYS A 38 13.16 3.73 -4.23
C LYS A 38 14.03 4.91 -4.65
N GLY A 39 14.35 5.79 -3.71
CA GLY A 39 15.14 7.01 -3.96
C GLY A 39 14.32 8.18 -4.54
N LEU A 40 13.00 7.99 -4.73
CA LEU A 40 12.06 9.05 -5.05
C LEU A 40 11.23 9.38 -3.81
N GLU A 41 10.65 10.58 -3.78
CA GLU A 41 9.76 11.01 -2.70
C GLU A 41 8.66 11.89 -3.28
N PHE A 42 7.46 11.79 -2.73
CA PHE A 42 6.25 12.44 -3.23
C PHE A 42 5.50 13.13 -2.09
N ASP A 43 4.77 14.20 -2.40
CA ASP A 43 4.03 14.94 -1.38
C ASP A 43 2.91 14.09 -0.76
N THR A 44 2.18 13.37 -1.60
CA THR A 44 1.16 12.41 -1.18
C THR A 44 1.46 11.04 -1.76
N VAL A 45 1.44 10.00 -0.93
CA VAL A 45 1.58 8.61 -1.36
C VAL A 45 0.35 7.81 -0.94
N VAL A 46 -0.21 7.06 -1.88
CA VAL A 46 -1.31 6.12 -1.62
C VAL A 46 -0.74 4.70 -1.72
N ILE A 47 -0.85 3.93 -0.64
CA ILE A 47 -0.41 2.53 -0.59
C ILE A 47 -1.63 1.63 -0.78
N THR A 48 -1.56 0.74 -1.76
CA THR A 48 -2.59 -0.25 -2.07
C THR A 48 -2.56 -1.45 -1.11
N ASP A 49 -3.63 -2.25 -1.10
CA ASP A 49 -3.82 -3.38 -0.16
C ASP A 49 -3.09 -4.68 -0.59
N ASP A 50 -2.05 -4.57 -1.43
CA ASP A 50 -1.36 -5.68 -2.08
C ASP A 50 -0.21 -6.28 -1.26
N PHE A 51 0.01 -5.80 -0.03
CA PHE A 51 0.93 -6.39 0.94
C PHE A 51 0.33 -7.60 1.67
N ALA A 52 1.18 -8.40 2.30
CA ALA A 52 0.82 -9.55 3.10
C ALA A 52 -0.28 -9.20 4.09
N LYS A 53 -1.25 -10.10 4.17
CA LYS A 53 -2.34 -9.98 5.12
C LYS A 53 -1.85 -10.52 6.44
N VAL A 54 -1.80 -9.65 7.44
CA VAL A 54 -1.62 -10.15 8.80
C VAL A 54 -2.98 -10.64 9.27
N PRO A 55 -3.08 -11.85 9.84
CA PRO A 55 -4.29 -12.32 10.49
C PRO A 55 -4.52 -11.51 11.77
N CYS A 56 -5.02 -10.28 11.63
CA CYS A 56 -5.52 -9.49 12.74
C CYS A 56 -6.98 -9.87 12.98
N ALA A 57 -7.19 -11.02 13.61
CA ALA A 57 -8.42 -11.24 14.34
C ALA A 57 -8.35 -10.41 15.64
N ALA A 58 -9.39 -9.61 15.84
CA ALA A 58 -9.76 -8.97 17.10
C ALA A 58 -8.89 -7.80 17.59
N HIS A 59 -9.27 -6.60 17.13
CA HIS A 59 -9.05 -5.33 17.83
C HIS A 59 -9.81 -5.25 19.20
N ASN A 60 -10.28 -6.37 19.77
CA ASN A 60 -11.16 -6.40 20.96
C ASN A 60 -10.90 -7.57 21.93
N LEU A 61 -9.77 -8.28 21.85
CA LEU A 61 -9.45 -9.32 22.84
C LEU A 61 -8.10 -9.02 23.51
N PRO A 62 -8.05 -8.81 24.84
CA PRO A 62 -6.80 -8.53 25.56
C PRO A 62 -5.75 -9.67 25.54
N ARG A 63 -5.96 -10.75 24.76
CA ARG A 63 -5.23 -12.02 24.94
C ARG A 63 -5.12 -12.84 23.63
N LEU A 64 -4.49 -12.31 22.59
CA LEU A 64 -3.88 -13.17 21.58
C LEU A 64 -2.37 -12.89 21.51
N SER A 65 -1.67 -13.50 22.46
CA SER A 65 -0.23 -13.53 22.61
C SER A 65 0.47 -14.43 21.57
N SER A 66 0.03 -14.40 20.31
CA SER A 66 0.57 -15.30 19.26
C SER A 66 0.46 -14.80 17.82
N CYS A 67 -0.01 -13.58 17.55
CA CYS A 67 0.21 -12.95 16.24
C CYS A 67 1.61 -12.34 16.23
N SER A 68 2.63 -13.19 16.19
CA SER A 68 4.01 -12.76 16.01
C SER A 68 4.10 -12.10 14.63
N GLY A 69 4.55 -10.85 14.53
CA GLY A 69 4.89 -10.22 13.24
C GLY A 69 6.00 -10.94 12.44
N GLY A 70 6.41 -12.15 12.88
CA GLY A 70 7.41 -13.01 12.25
C GLY A 70 6.90 -13.86 11.09
N ASP A 71 5.60 -13.82 10.78
CA ASP A 71 5.06 -14.47 9.57
C ASP A 71 5.16 -13.57 8.30
N ILE A 72 5.53 -12.30 8.46
CA ILE A 72 5.78 -11.40 7.32
C ILE A 72 7.25 -11.55 6.92
N PRO A 73 7.56 -11.89 5.65
CA PRO A 73 8.93 -11.96 5.16
C PRO A 73 9.68 -10.64 5.37
N ASP A 74 10.98 -10.71 5.69
CA ASP A 74 11.83 -9.52 5.89
C ASP A 74 11.81 -8.56 4.69
N ASP A 75 11.76 -9.10 3.47
CA ASP A 75 11.66 -8.30 2.24
C ASP A 75 10.40 -7.45 2.19
N GLU A 76 9.30 -7.95 2.75
CA GLU A 76 8.02 -7.27 2.77
C GLU A 76 7.98 -6.16 3.83
N TRP A 77 8.64 -6.37 4.96
CA TRP A 77 8.92 -5.30 5.92
C TRP A 77 9.77 -4.20 5.31
N ASN A 78 10.82 -4.56 4.57
CA ASN A 78 11.67 -3.59 3.88
C ASN A 78 10.88 -2.81 2.82
N LEU A 79 10.00 -3.47 2.08
CA LEU A 79 9.14 -2.80 1.10
C LEU A 79 8.15 -1.87 1.78
N LEU A 80 7.52 -2.30 2.86
CA LEU A 80 6.58 -1.44 3.58
C LEU A 80 7.29 -0.21 4.13
N TYR A 81 8.49 -0.39 4.70
CA TYR A 81 9.33 0.72 5.16
C TYR A 81 9.66 1.69 4.02
N VAL A 82 10.05 1.17 2.85
CA VAL A 82 10.27 2.01 1.66
C VAL A 82 9.00 2.78 1.33
N ALA A 83 7.85 2.11 1.21
CA ALA A 83 6.57 2.71 0.82
C ALA A 83 6.13 3.84 1.77
N VAL A 84 6.15 3.61 3.08
CA VAL A 84 5.71 4.60 4.07
C VAL A 84 6.64 5.81 4.15
N THR A 85 7.93 5.63 3.85
CA THR A 85 8.92 6.72 3.85
C THR A 85 8.99 7.48 2.52
N ARG A 86 8.19 7.11 1.51
CA ARG A 86 8.14 7.88 0.25
C ARG A 86 7.28 9.14 0.38
N ALA A 87 6.39 9.21 1.38
CA ALA A 87 5.52 10.35 1.61
C ALA A 87 6.27 11.47 2.35
N LYS A 88 6.24 12.69 1.80
CA LYS A 88 6.75 13.90 2.48
C LYS A 88 5.71 14.54 3.39
N SER A 89 4.45 14.61 2.94
CA SER A 89 3.40 15.36 3.62
C SER A 89 2.20 14.50 4.02
N SER A 90 1.71 13.64 3.12
CA SER A 90 0.51 12.85 3.34
C SER A 90 0.70 11.39 2.91
N LEU A 91 0.24 10.47 3.75
CA LEU A 91 0.27 9.04 3.49
C LEU A 91 -1.14 8.46 3.65
N VAL A 92 -1.70 7.94 2.55
CA VAL A 92 -3.00 7.26 2.54
C VAL A 92 -2.75 5.76 2.51
N ILE A 93 -3.27 5.05 3.50
CA ILE A 93 -3.06 3.61 3.68
C ILE A 93 -4.38 2.89 3.92
N THR A 94 -4.41 1.60 3.57
CA THR A 94 -5.56 0.75 3.87
C THR A 94 -5.57 0.29 5.33
N LYS A 95 -6.70 -0.32 5.75
CA LYS A 95 -6.84 -0.89 7.10
C LYS A 95 -5.84 -2.02 7.36
N ASN A 96 -5.51 -2.84 6.37
CA ASN A 96 -4.50 -3.89 6.51
C ASN A 96 -3.13 -3.28 6.85
N ILE A 97 -2.70 -2.27 6.09
CA ILE A 97 -1.45 -1.57 6.32
C ILE A 97 -1.43 -0.89 7.71
N THR A 98 -2.56 -0.31 8.12
CA THR A 98 -2.70 0.27 9.47
C THR A 98 -2.50 -0.78 10.56
N ASN A 99 -3.07 -1.97 10.38
CA ASN A 99 -2.90 -3.08 11.32
C ASN A 99 -1.43 -3.53 11.39
N ILE A 100 -0.76 -3.66 10.25
CA ILE A 100 0.66 -4.02 10.16
C ILE A 100 1.52 -2.97 10.90
N LEU A 101 1.29 -1.69 10.64
CA LEU A 101 2.03 -0.60 11.29
C LEU A 101 1.77 -0.55 12.80
N THR A 102 0.53 -0.83 13.23
CA THR A 102 0.17 -0.88 14.65
C THR A 102 0.89 -2.02 15.37
N LEU A 103 1.03 -3.19 14.73
CA LEU A 103 1.83 -4.30 15.26
C LEU A 103 3.31 -3.95 15.37
N ALA A 104 3.84 -3.16 14.44
CA ALA A 104 5.19 -2.61 14.49
C ALA A 104 5.36 -1.48 15.54
N GLY A 105 4.31 -1.11 16.28
CA GLY A 105 4.33 -0.05 17.30
C GLY A 105 4.17 1.37 16.73
N VAL A 106 3.86 1.52 15.45
CA VAL A 106 3.62 2.81 14.79
C VAL A 106 2.13 3.16 14.89
N ARG A 107 1.81 4.27 15.58
CA ARG A 107 0.44 4.79 15.66
C ARG A 107 0.12 5.65 14.44
N ALA A 108 -0.60 5.10 13.47
CA ALA A 108 -1.19 5.91 12.41
C ALA A 108 -2.45 6.62 12.93
N LEU A 109 -2.47 7.95 12.87
CA LEU A 109 -3.67 8.74 13.12
C LEU A 109 -4.57 8.64 11.87
N ILE A 110 -5.46 7.65 11.86
CA ILE A 110 -6.47 7.52 10.80
C ILE A 110 -7.48 8.68 10.90
N THR A 111 -7.22 9.77 10.18
CA THR A 111 -8.23 10.77 9.85
C THR A 111 -9.14 10.14 8.80
N GLY A 112 -10.33 9.72 9.21
CA GLY A 112 -11.23 8.91 8.38
C GLY A 112 -11.74 9.62 7.13
N GLY A 113 -12.03 8.82 6.10
CA GLY A 113 -12.98 9.12 5.03
C GLY A 113 -12.38 9.61 3.72
N TRP A 114 -12.22 8.68 2.77
CA TRP A 114 -12.41 8.93 1.33
C TRP A 114 -13.47 7.94 0.85
#